data_AF-A0A1L7JP80-F1
#
_entry.id   AF-A0A1L7JP80-F1
#
_cell.length_a   1.000
_cell.length_b   1.000
_cell.length_c   1.000
_cell.angle_alpha   90.00
_cell.angle_beta   90.00
_cell.angle_gamma   90.00
#
_symmetry.space_group_name_H-M   'P 1'
#
loop_
_entity.id
_entity.type
_entity.pdbx_description
1 polymer ?
#
loop_
_entity_poly.entity_id
_entity_poly.type
_entity_poly.pdbx_seq_one_letter_code
_entity_poly.pdbx_strand_id
1 'polypeptide(L)'
;MKKINIKKCILFSYLLCFMLILIGCDIIEPETVSVDKTLPRLNTLNGNTLQLVHDIEGFKFKSNYNTGKYTLNNWRITDSKNIKMQTWITDVPNGTEVLIEHVHIDISLKSCSPQLDGLKQDSMDDSYHGYSQDGFLISNKYPYENTFAIDGFSKDIIDGWNFYCGDYGNGHLSSERLTEKI
;
A
#
# COMPACT_ATOMS: atom_id res chain seq x y z
N MET A 1 33.05 55.74 -24.44
CA MET A 1 31.98 54.74 -24.69
C MET A 1 32.60 53.50 -25.33
N LYS A 2 32.67 52.35 -24.63
CA LYS A 2 33.20 51.10 -25.19
C LYS A 2 32.22 50.56 -26.24
N LYS A 3 32.68 50.37 -27.49
CA LYS A 3 31.89 49.74 -28.56
C LYS A 3 31.58 48.29 -28.17
N ILE A 4 30.31 48.00 -27.92
CA ILE A 4 29.83 46.63 -27.70
C ILE A 4 29.99 45.86 -29.01
N ASN A 5 30.70 44.73 -28.98
CA ASN A 5 30.92 43.90 -30.15
C ASN A 5 29.68 43.03 -30.36
N ILE A 6 28.80 43.48 -31.26
CA ILE A 6 27.48 42.89 -31.54
C ILE A 6 27.58 41.38 -31.83
N LYS A 7 28.64 40.91 -32.52
CA LYS A 7 28.84 39.47 -32.81
C LYS A 7 29.06 38.64 -31.55
N LYS A 8 29.79 39.18 -30.56
CA LYS A 8 30.00 38.52 -29.27
C LYS A 8 28.72 38.48 -28.44
N CYS A 9 27.90 39.53 -28.49
CA CYS A 9 26.59 39.55 -27.84
C CYS A 9 25.61 38.55 -28.46
N ILE A 10 25.61 38.40 -29.79
CA ILE A 10 24.79 37.40 -30.49
C ILE A 10 25.22 35.98 -30.10
N LEU A 11 26.53 35.70 -30.08
CA LEU A 11 27.03 34.39 -29.67
C LEU A 11 26.69 34.07 -28.21
N PHE A 12 26.80 35.05 -27.31
CA PHE A 12 26.45 34.90 -25.91
C PHE A 12 24.94 34.68 -25.73
N SER A 13 24.11 35.33 -26.54
CA SER A 13 22.66 35.12 -26.57
C SER A 13 22.30 33.69 -27.03
N TYR A 14 22.95 33.18 -28.08
CA TYR A 14 22.75 31.79 -28.51
C TYR A 14 23.18 30.79 -27.46
N LEU A 15 24.32 31.01 -26.80
CA LEU A 15 24.79 30.14 -25.72
C LEU A 15 23.82 30.16 -24.53
N LEU A 16 23.32 31.34 -24.15
CA LEU A 16 22.35 31.49 -23.07
C LEU A 16 21.00 30.83 -23.40
N CYS A 17 20.50 31.00 -24.62
CA CYS A 17 19.30 30.29 -25.10
C CYS A 17 19.51 28.77 -25.12
N PHE A 18 20.68 28.28 -25.53
CA PHE A 18 20.97 26.85 -25.55
C PHE A 18 21.02 26.27 -24.12
N MET A 19 21.55 27.02 -23.15
CA MET A 19 21.54 26.64 -21.74
C MET A 19 20.13 26.68 -21.12
N LEU A 20 19.26 27.60 -21.57
CA LEU A 20 17.86 27.65 -21.12
C LEU A 20 17.01 26.51 -21.67
N ILE A 21 17.35 25.95 -22.84
CA ILE A 21 16.66 24.78 -23.43
C ILE A 21 17.07 23.47 -22.72
N LEU A 22 18.25 23.43 -22.10
CA LEU A 22 18.77 22.27 -21.37
C LEU A 22 18.24 22.17 -19.93
N ILE A 23 17.64 23.25 -19.40
CA ILE A 23 16.79 23.16 -18.20
C ILE A 23 15.47 22.60 -18.69
N GLY A 24 15.40 21.27 -18.83
CA GLY A 24 14.15 20.57 -19.05
C GLY A 24 13.16 21.08 -18.02
N CYS A 25 12.14 21.79 -18.49
CA CYS A 25 10.95 22.02 -17.70
C CYS A 25 10.25 20.66 -17.66
N ASP A 26 10.79 19.75 -16.85
CA ASP A 26 10.07 18.55 -16.48
C ASP A 26 8.85 19.07 -15.73
N ILE A 27 7.75 19.15 -16.46
CA ILE A 27 6.43 19.18 -15.85
C ILE A 27 6.42 17.89 -15.06
N ILE A 28 6.67 18.00 -13.74
CA ILE A 28 6.50 16.91 -12.80
C ILE A 28 5.00 16.64 -12.84
N GLU A 29 4.57 15.80 -13.79
CA GLU A 29 3.26 15.20 -13.70
C GLU A 29 3.28 14.42 -12.40
N PRO A 30 2.39 14.72 -11.44
CA PRO A 30 2.33 13.94 -10.22
C PRO A 30 2.12 12.49 -10.65
N GLU A 31 3.04 11.61 -10.27
CA GLU A 31 2.81 10.18 -10.45
C GLU A 31 1.46 9.87 -9.81
N THR A 32 0.56 9.26 -10.57
CA THR A 32 -0.78 8.92 -10.09
C THR A 32 -0.85 7.41 -9.96
N VAL A 33 -1.12 6.94 -8.74
CA VAL A 33 -1.46 5.53 -8.53
C VAL A 33 -2.86 5.32 -9.09
N SER A 34 -3.02 4.34 -9.98
CA SER A 34 -4.32 3.93 -10.46
C SER A 34 -5.17 3.46 -9.27
N VAL A 35 -6.26 4.17 -8.98
CA VAL A 35 -7.17 3.78 -7.91
C VAL A 35 -7.92 2.53 -8.32
N ASP A 36 -7.74 1.43 -7.58
CA ASP A 36 -8.55 0.24 -7.74
C ASP A 36 -9.99 0.54 -7.32
N LYS A 37 -10.91 0.44 -8.29
CA LYS A 37 -12.36 0.66 -8.09
C LYS A 37 -13.14 -0.65 -7.94
N THR A 38 -12.47 -1.78 -8.10
CA THR A 38 -13.10 -3.11 -8.13
C THR A 38 -13.18 -3.72 -6.73
N LEU A 39 -12.23 -3.39 -5.86
CA LEU A 39 -12.17 -3.90 -4.50
C LEU A 39 -12.87 -2.96 -3.49
N PRO A 40 -13.57 -3.52 -2.47
CA PRO A 40 -14.21 -2.74 -1.42
C PRO A 40 -13.18 -2.04 -0.51
N ARG A 41 -13.46 -0.78 -0.14
CA ARG A 41 -12.55 0.07 0.65
C ARG A 41 -13.13 0.38 2.04
N LEU A 42 -12.31 0.22 3.08
CA LEU A 42 -12.68 0.44 4.48
C LEU A 42 -13.24 1.85 4.75
N ASN A 43 -12.66 2.90 4.15
CA ASN A 43 -13.08 4.29 4.38
C ASN A 43 -14.46 4.65 3.81
N THR A 44 -15.01 3.83 2.92
CA THR A 44 -16.39 3.99 2.40
C THR A 44 -17.44 3.27 3.25
N LEU A 45 -17.01 2.59 4.30
CA LEU A 45 -17.86 1.79 5.20
C LEU A 45 -17.90 2.43 6.59
N ASN A 46 -18.72 1.87 7.47
CA ASN A 46 -19.14 2.48 8.73
C ASN A 46 -17.98 2.59 9.76
N GLY A 47 -17.09 3.57 9.57
CA GLY A 47 -15.94 3.84 10.43
C GLY A 47 -14.76 2.88 10.21
N ASN A 48 -14.43 2.09 11.23
CA ASN A 48 -13.24 1.23 11.27
C ASN A 48 -13.50 -0.22 10.80
N THR A 49 -14.67 -0.46 10.20
CA THR A 49 -15.18 -1.81 9.97
C THR A 49 -15.55 -2.03 8.51
N LEU A 50 -15.05 -3.12 7.91
CA LEU A 50 -15.37 -3.59 6.56
C LEU A 50 -16.04 -4.95 6.66
N GLN A 51 -17.31 -5.02 6.26
CA GLN A 51 -18.05 -6.27 6.17
C GLN A 51 -18.18 -6.71 4.72
N LEU A 52 -17.84 -7.97 4.47
CA LEU A 52 -18.04 -8.67 3.21
C LEU A 52 -19.06 -9.78 3.42
N VAL A 53 -19.92 -9.99 2.43
CA VAL A 53 -20.90 -11.07 2.41
C VAL A 53 -20.72 -11.82 1.10
N HIS A 54 -20.42 -13.11 1.22
CA HIS A 54 -20.27 -14.03 0.10
C HIS A 54 -21.44 -15.01 0.12
N ASP A 55 -22.06 -15.24 -1.03
CA ASP A 55 -23.11 -16.25 -1.20
C ASP A 55 -22.44 -17.57 -1.59
N ILE A 56 -22.64 -18.61 -0.79
CA ILE A 56 -22.07 -19.94 -1.02
C ILE A 56 -23.20 -20.95 -0.95
N GLU A 57 -23.63 -21.42 -2.13
CA GLU A 57 -24.49 -22.59 -2.34
C GLU A 57 -25.57 -22.82 -1.25
N GLY A 58 -26.35 -21.78 -0.95
CA GLY A 58 -27.50 -21.88 -0.04
C GLY A 58 -27.28 -21.35 1.38
N PHE A 59 -26.10 -20.83 1.71
CA PHE A 59 -25.85 -20.03 2.92
C PHE A 59 -24.93 -18.85 2.63
N LYS A 60 -24.81 -17.94 3.60
CA LYS A 60 -23.97 -16.75 3.46
C LYS A 60 -22.75 -16.84 4.35
N PHE A 61 -21.59 -16.58 3.78
CA PHE A 61 -20.33 -16.47 4.48
C PHE A 61 -20.02 -14.99 4.69
N LYS A 62 -19.99 -14.55 5.95
CA LYS A 62 -19.77 -13.15 6.32
C LYS A 62 -18.38 -13.03 6.91
N SER A 63 -17.61 -12.07 6.41
CA SER A 63 -16.30 -11.70 6.93
C SER A 63 -16.31 -10.25 7.35
N ASN A 64 -15.74 -9.98 8.51
CA ASN A 64 -15.68 -8.66 9.09
C ASN A 64 -14.25 -8.32 9.44
N TYR A 65 -13.76 -7.19 8.95
CA TYR A 65 -12.43 -6.67 9.21
C TYR A 65 -12.55 -5.39 10.03
N ASN A 66 -11.79 -5.27 11.12
CA ASN A 66 -11.87 -4.12 12.01
C ASN A 66 -10.48 -3.69 12.50
N THR A 67 -10.18 -2.39 12.44
CA THR A 67 -8.93 -1.80 12.96
C THR A 67 -8.93 -1.54 14.48
N GLY A 68 -9.99 -1.97 15.16
CA GLY A 68 -10.22 -1.78 16.58
C GLY A 68 -10.31 -0.30 16.95
N LYS A 69 -9.40 0.12 17.84
CA LYS A 69 -9.30 1.52 18.31
C LYS A 69 -8.51 2.41 17.35
N TYR A 70 -7.87 1.83 16.34
CA TYR A 70 -7.02 2.57 15.42
C TYR A 70 -7.89 3.28 14.36
N THR A 71 -7.90 4.60 14.37
CA THR A 71 -8.75 5.41 13.49
C THR A 71 -8.15 5.54 12.09
N LEU A 72 -8.92 5.24 11.05
CA LEU A 72 -8.45 5.31 9.65
C LEU A 72 -7.94 6.69 9.21
N ASN A 73 -8.48 7.78 9.77
CA ASN A 73 -8.00 9.14 9.49
C ASN A 73 -6.53 9.35 9.91
N ASN A 74 -6.07 8.57 10.89
CA ASN A 74 -4.72 8.60 11.40
C ASN A 74 -3.92 7.39 10.92
N TRP A 75 -4.32 6.74 9.82
CA TRP A 75 -3.52 5.65 9.25
C TRP A 75 -2.16 6.13 8.80
N ARG A 76 -1.14 5.51 9.40
CA ARG A 76 0.28 5.76 9.17
C ARG A 76 0.94 4.45 8.79
N ILE A 77 1.76 4.50 7.74
CA ILE A 77 2.55 3.35 7.28
C ILE A 77 3.62 2.97 8.32
N THR A 78 4.10 3.94 9.09
CA THR A 78 5.12 3.79 10.14
C THR A 78 4.60 3.26 11.48
N ASP A 79 3.28 3.25 11.70
CA ASP A 79 2.68 2.75 12.94
C ASP A 79 2.50 1.23 12.93
N SER A 80 2.73 0.59 14.08
CA SER A 80 2.28 -0.79 14.31
C SER A 80 0.80 -0.81 14.66
N LYS A 81 0.04 -1.73 14.06
CA LYS A 81 -1.42 -1.77 14.16
C LYS A 81 -1.95 -3.17 13.92
N ASN A 82 -3.19 -3.42 14.35
CA ASN A 82 -3.82 -4.72 14.21
C ASN A 82 -5.10 -4.61 13.38
N ILE A 83 -5.29 -5.56 12.46
CA ILE A 83 -6.58 -5.80 11.80
C ILE A 83 -7.16 -7.08 12.39
N LYS A 84 -8.33 -6.97 13.01
CA LYS A 84 -9.10 -8.12 13.47
C LYS A 84 -10.01 -8.60 12.36
N MET A 85 -9.94 -9.87 12.04
CA MET A 85 -10.86 -10.56 11.16
C MET A 85 -11.76 -11.46 11.98
N GLN A 86 -13.06 -11.40 11.71
CA GLN A 86 -14.04 -12.32 12.25
C GLN A 86 -14.92 -12.82 11.11
N THR A 87 -15.14 -14.12 11.07
CA THR A 87 -15.86 -14.76 9.98
C THR A 87 -16.86 -15.76 10.54
N TRP A 88 -18.06 -15.78 9.96
CA TRP A 88 -19.15 -16.65 10.37
C TRP A 88 -20.12 -16.91 9.22
N ILE A 89 -20.93 -17.95 9.37
CA ILE A 89 -21.98 -18.29 8.42
C ILE A 89 -23.36 -17.91 8.94
N THR A 90 -24.24 -17.51 8.03
CA THR A 90 -25.67 -17.25 8.28
C THR A 90 -26.53 -17.92 7.23
N ASP A 91 -27.83 -18.00 7.49
CA ASP A 91 -28.82 -18.58 6.56
C ASP A 91 -28.56 -20.07 6.25
N VAL A 92 -27.94 -20.79 7.20
CA VAL A 92 -27.64 -22.22 7.08
C VAL A 92 -28.93 -23.04 7.23
N PRO A 93 -29.23 -23.99 6.33
CA PRO A 93 -30.40 -24.86 6.45
C PRO A 93 -30.39 -25.67 7.75
N ASN A 94 -31.57 -25.82 8.37
CA ASN A 94 -31.71 -26.56 9.62
C ASN A 94 -31.14 -27.99 9.52
N GLY A 95 -30.35 -28.39 10.51
CA GLY A 95 -29.69 -29.69 10.56
C GLY A 95 -28.39 -29.79 9.76
N THR A 96 -27.92 -28.68 9.17
CA THR A 96 -26.64 -28.63 8.45
C THR A 96 -25.54 -28.09 9.35
N GLU A 97 -24.41 -28.79 9.39
CA GLU A 97 -23.17 -28.33 10.00
C GLU A 97 -22.16 -28.03 8.89
N VAL A 98 -21.44 -26.93 9.03
CA VAL A 98 -20.40 -26.54 8.07
C VAL A 98 -19.07 -26.58 8.80
N LEU A 99 -18.15 -27.39 8.28
CA LEU A 99 -16.78 -27.45 8.75
C LEU A 99 -15.88 -26.72 7.77
N ILE A 100 -14.93 -25.98 8.30
CA ILE A 100 -13.83 -25.42 7.54
C ILE A 100 -12.60 -26.27 7.78
N GLU A 101 -12.10 -26.90 6.73
CA GLU A 101 -10.86 -27.69 6.80
C GLU A 101 -9.62 -26.81 6.68
N HIS A 102 -9.58 -25.95 5.66
CA HIS A 102 -8.42 -25.14 5.34
C HIS A 102 -8.84 -23.67 5.17
N VAL A 103 -8.12 -22.77 5.84
CA VAL A 103 -8.26 -21.32 5.67
C VAL A 103 -6.92 -20.78 5.20
N HIS A 104 -6.93 -20.14 4.04
CA HIS A 104 -5.82 -19.33 3.58
C HIS A 104 -6.30 -17.89 3.46
N ILE A 105 -5.64 -16.97 4.17
CA ILE A 105 -6.03 -15.56 4.20
C ILE A 105 -4.85 -14.72 3.72
N ASP A 106 -4.96 -14.25 2.50
CA ASP A 106 -4.03 -13.28 1.93
C ASP A 106 -4.55 -11.86 2.12
N ILE A 107 -3.82 -11.06 2.90
CA ILE A 107 -4.08 -9.63 3.05
C ILE A 107 -2.95 -8.85 2.42
N SER A 108 -3.31 -7.90 1.54
CA SER A 108 -2.38 -6.93 0.98
C SER A 108 -2.85 -5.52 1.34
N LEU A 109 -1.95 -4.74 1.95
CA LEU A 109 -2.14 -3.33 2.20
C LEU A 109 -1.30 -2.54 1.21
N LYS A 110 -1.94 -1.59 0.52
CA LYS A 110 -1.31 -0.74 -0.48
C LYS A 110 -1.37 0.71 -0.05
N SER A 111 -0.26 1.43 -0.25
CA SER A 111 -0.20 2.87 -0.04
C SER A 111 -0.97 3.59 -1.15
N CYS A 112 -1.56 4.74 -0.84
CA CYS A 112 -2.08 5.64 -1.87
C CYS A 112 -1.00 6.61 -2.40
N SER A 113 0.19 6.64 -1.78
CA SER A 113 1.33 7.43 -2.26
C SER A 113 2.09 6.62 -3.31
N PRO A 114 2.29 7.14 -4.53
CA PRO A 114 3.01 6.45 -5.60
C PRO A 114 4.42 6.01 -5.23
N GLN A 115 5.14 6.86 -4.48
CA GLN A 115 6.51 6.61 -4.05
C GLN A 115 6.62 5.43 -3.07
N LEU A 116 5.52 5.11 -2.39
CA LEU A 116 5.44 4.06 -1.39
C LEU A 116 4.51 2.92 -1.82
N ASP A 117 3.87 3.03 -2.98
CA ASP A 117 2.98 2.00 -3.51
C ASP A 117 3.82 0.80 -3.97
N GLY A 118 3.30 -0.40 -3.75
CA GLY A 118 4.03 -1.65 -3.97
C GLY A 118 5.03 -2.04 -2.85
N LEU A 119 5.31 -1.16 -1.88
CA LEU A 119 6.02 -1.57 -0.67
C LEU A 119 5.11 -2.46 0.18
N LYS A 120 5.33 -3.78 0.09
CA LYS A 120 4.65 -4.76 0.93
C LYS A 120 4.95 -4.45 2.40
N GLN A 121 3.92 -4.01 3.12
CA GLN A 121 4.04 -3.73 4.56
C GLN A 121 4.09 -5.02 5.38
N ASP A 122 3.18 -5.95 5.08
CA ASP A 122 3.08 -7.22 5.78
C ASP A 122 2.40 -8.27 4.89
N SER A 123 2.59 -9.54 5.23
CA SER A 123 1.75 -10.65 4.79
C SER A 123 1.72 -11.69 5.87
N MET A 124 0.52 -12.18 6.16
CA MET A 124 0.34 -13.36 6.98
C MET A 124 0.00 -14.52 6.06
N ASP A 125 0.78 -15.59 6.14
CA ASP A 125 0.43 -16.90 5.61
C ASP A 125 0.17 -17.78 6.83
N ASP A 126 -1.11 -18.06 7.09
CA ASP A 126 -1.52 -18.95 8.18
C ASP A 126 -1.63 -20.38 7.64
N SER A 127 -0.46 -21.00 7.44
CA SER A 127 -0.35 -22.38 6.99
C SER A 127 -0.05 -23.30 8.17
N TYR A 128 -0.98 -24.18 8.54
CA TYR A 128 -0.73 -25.21 9.55
C TYR A 128 0.13 -26.36 8.98
N HIS A 129 1.31 -26.59 9.56
CA HIS A 129 2.29 -27.59 9.13
C HIS A 129 2.20 -28.94 9.89
N GLY A 130 1.00 -29.40 10.27
CA GLY A 130 0.80 -30.69 10.95
C GLY A 130 0.30 -31.83 10.05
N TYR A 131 0.31 -33.05 10.59
CA TYR A 131 -0.02 -34.29 9.86
C TYR A 131 -1.52 -34.55 9.63
N SER A 132 -2.43 -33.96 10.44
CA SER A 132 -3.87 -33.90 10.16
C SER A 132 -4.38 -32.48 10.40
N GLN A 133 -5.19 -31.97 9.46
CA GLN A 133 -5.95 -30.74 9.62
C GLN A 133 -7.40 -31.12 9.85
N ASP A 134 -7.71 -31.44 11.10
CA ASP A 134 -9.08 -31.70 11.50
C ASP A 134 -9.80 -30.34 11.46
N GLY A 135 -10.70 -30.19 10.50
CA GLY A 135 -11.42 -28.93 10.31
C GLY A 135 -12.19 -28.50 11.55
N PHE A 136 -12.53 -27.22 11.63
CA PHE A 136 -13.28 -26.67 12.75
C PHE A 136 -14.70 -26.29 12.33
N LEU A 137 -15.64 -26.46 13.27
CA LEU A 137 -17.03 -26.03 13.09
C LEU A 137 -17.09 -24.50 13.05
N ILE A 138 -17.77 -23.95 12.05
CA ILE A 138 -18.07 -22.52 11.98
C ILE A 138 -19.58 -22.29 12.06
N SER A 139 -19.99 -21.30 12.85
CA SER A 139 -21.39 -20.88 12.94
C SER A 139 -21.48 -19.44 13.45
N ASN A 140 -22.68 -18.87 13.49
CA ASN A 140 -22.90 -17.58 14.15
C ASN A 140 -22.56 -17.62 15.67
N LYS A 141 -22.60 -18.80 16.31
CA LYS A 141 -22.23 -18.97 17.72
C LYS A 141 -20.72 -19.19 17.91
N TYR A 142 -20.09 -19.83 16.92
CA TYR A 142 -18.67 -20.17 16.91
C TYR A 142 -18.03 -19.54 15.66
N PRO A 143 -17.81 -18.22 15.67
CA PRO A 143 -17.12 -17.55 14.57
C PRO A 143 -15.64 -17.92 14.57
N TYR A 144 -15.04 -17.93 13.38
CA TYR A 144 -13.59 -17.93 13.22
C TYR A 144 -13.05 -16.52 13.49
N GLU A 145 -11.98 -16.40 14.26
CA GLU A 145 -11.36 -15.13 14.60
C GLU A 145 -9.85 -15.19 14.38
N ASN A 146 -9.29 -14.19 13.70
CA ASN A 146 -7.86 -14.02 13.54
C ASN A 146 -7.48 -12.54 13.71
N THR A 147 -6.29 -12.27 14.24
CA THR A 147 -5.77 -10.90 14.38
C THR A 147 -4.45 -10.78 13.64
N PHE A 148 -4.45 -9.97 12.60
CA PHE A 148 -3.27 -9.63 11.82
C PHE A 148 -2.54 -8.48 12.50
N ALA A 149 -1.35 -8.73 13.01
CA ALA A 149 -0.42 -7.67 13.36
C ALA A 149 0.22 -7.13 12.07
N ILE A 150 0.28 -5.82 11.93
CA ILE A 150 0.93 -5.12 10.84
C ILE A 150 2.02 -4.27 11.46
N ASP A 151 3.25 -4.62 11.15
CA ASP A 151 4.39 -3.86 11.61
C ASP A 151 4.49 -2.49 10.93
N GLY A 152 4.94 -1.52 11.72
CA GLY A 152 5.25 -0.20 11.21
C GLY A 152 6.44 -0.25 10.28
N PHE A 153 6.31 0.38 9.11
CA PHE A 153 7.43 0.49 8.17
C PHE A 153 8.56 1.27 8.84
N SER A 154 9.70 0.60 9.01
CA SER A 154 10.84 1.11 9.79
C SER A 154 12.15 1.10 9.01
N LYS A 155 12.08 0.82 7.70
CA LYS A 155 13.25 0.76 6.81
C LYS A 155 13.63 2.15 6.30
N ASP A 156 14.91 2.29 5.97
CA ASP A 156 15.44 3.49 5.30
C ASP A 156 15.01 3.52 3.84
N ILE A 157 14.62 4.70 3.38
CA ILE A 157 14.36 4.99 1.97
C ILE A 157 15.61 5.66 1.41
N ILE A 158 16.09 5.11 0.30
CA ILE A 158 17.22 5.65 -0.44
C ILE A 158 16.66 6.52 -1.56
N ASP A 159 17.08 7.78 -1.60
CA ASP A 159 16.81 8.71 -2.70
C ASP A 159 18.14 9.17 -3.31
N GLY A 160 18.15 9.36 -4.62
CA GLY A 160 19.37 9.75 -5.29
C GLY A 160 19.21 9.89 -6.79
N TRP A 161 20.10 10.68 -7.34
CA TRP A 161 20.27 10.83 -8.78
C TRP A 161 21.74 10.65 -9.12
N ASN A 162 22.02 10.15 -10.32
CA ASN A 162 23.39 10.04 -10.79
C ASN A 162 23.43 10.41 -12.26
N PHE A 163 24.48 11.14 -12.65
CA PHE A 163 24.77 11.47 -14.04
C PHE A 163 26.15 10.95 -14.39
N TYR A 164 26.24 10.23 -15.52
CA TYR A 164 27.47 9.63 -16.01
C TYR A 164 27.71 10.02 -17.48
N CYS A 165 28.96 10.28 -17.83
CA CYS A 165 29.41 10.45 -19.21
C CYS A 165 30.83 9.89 -19.38
N GLY A 166 30.96 8.71 -20.01
CA GLY A 166 32.23 7.98 -20.08
C GLY A 166 32.68 7.51 -18.69
N ASP A 167 33.97 7.56 -18.36
CA ASP A 167 34.46 7.10 -17.05
C ASP A 167 34.24 8.11 -15.90
N TYR A 168 33.61 9.26 -16.17
CA TYR A 168 33.40 10.32 -15.20
C TYR A 168 31.90 10.56 -14.96
N GLY A 169 31.53 10.77 -13.70
CA GLY A 169 30.16 11.05 -13.29
C GLY A 169 30.10 11.77 -11.96
N ASN A 170 28.92 12.30 -11.65
CA ASN A 170 28.60 12.86 -10.36
C ASN A 170 27.16 12.49 -10.01
N GLY A 171 26.93 12.18 -8.74
CA GLY A 171 25.63 11.83 -8.25
C GLY A 171 25.48 12.22 -6.79
N HIS A 172 24.23 12.26 -6.36
CA HIS A 172 23.84 12.45 -4.98
C HIS A 172 23.09 11.21 -4.52
N LEU A 173 23.41 10.77 -3.30
CA LEU A 173 22.69 9.71 -2.62
C LEU A 173 22.40 10.17 -1.19
N SER A 174 21.14 10.09 -0.78
CA SER A 174 20.70 10.28 0.58
C SER A 174 19.93 9.04 1.03
N SER A 175 19.97 8.77 2.32
CA SER A 175 19.23 7.67 2.94
C SER A 175 18.69 8.18 4.25
N GLU A 176 17.38 8.09 4.42
CA GLU A 176 16.71 8.47 5.67
C GLU A 176 15.59 7.50 6.01
N ARG A 177 15.34 7.33 7.30
CA ARG A 177 14.21 6.54 7.78
C ARG A 177 12.92 7.28 7.45
N LEU A 178 11.94 6.58 6.89
CA LEU A 178 10.60 7.14 6.71
C LEU A 178 10.01 7.49 8.07
N THR A 179 9.71 8.78 8.28
CA THR A 179 8.97 9.27 9.44
C THR A 179 7.78 10.09 8.98
N GLU A 180 6.59 9.76 9.47
CA GLU A 180 5.39 10.56 9.22
C GLU A 180 5.24 11.62 10.32
N LYS A 181 4.84 12.84 9.95
CA LYS A 181 4.63 13.93 10.92
C LYS A 181 3.43 13.60 11.81
N ILE A 182 3.59 13.83 13.12
CA ILE A 182 2.56 13.69 14.16
C ILE A 182 1.49 14.76 13.99
#